data_AF-A0A7W5YG11-F1
#
_entry.id   AF-A0A7W5YG11-F1
#
_cell.length_a   1.000
_cell.length_b   1.000
_cell.length_c   1.000
_cell.angle_alpha   90.00
_cell.angle_beta   90.00
_cell.angle_gamma   90.00
#
_symmetry.space_group_name_H-M   'P 1'
#
loop_
_entity.id
_entity.type
_entity.pdbx_description
1 polymer ?
#
loop_
_entity_poly.entity_id
_entity_poly.type
_entity_poly.pdbx_seq_one_letter_code
_entity_poly.pdbx_strand_id
1 'polypeptide(L)'
;MTMRVAFVLGTTSGGTGRHVMMLAEGLLRRGHQVLVVGPRSVEEQFGFRAAGAAFVPVQVSDRPHPVNDVRAVARIRRCLKEVDVAHAHGLRAGALAALAGGRTPLVVTLHNALTAGGLVGAVHAVLERVVARGADRVLVVSPDLGDRMRALGARDVRAAVVPAPPLRAATRPVPEVLEELGAAGRPVVLTIARLAQQKGLDTLLDVAAGCTGGAGATGDDGRGDGDARGGGESDTGDEGGGDADTGGGARGEGDTLGGGGGDTRDGSGREADTEGGAPGERGTGEDARGEAGSRGDDARGVGGARADAGREGGAGGERKSEGCSGRSGGLGGAGHRGSRGSRGQPLFLVAGEGPLRAALQARIDAERLPVRLLGNRDDIPDLLAAATMVVWPSRWEGQPLSLSEALTAGKPVVATAVGGIPELMGDAGVLVPYGDVEAMRAAVRELIDDPAERRRRAQAAARRGAELPDAADAVEAVLAAYPAPPGGGKK
;
A
#
# COMPACT_ATOMS: atom_id res chain seq x y z
N MET A 1 4.56 -25.59 -20.11
CA MET A 1 5.20 -25.10 -21.36
C MET A 1 6.12 -23.95 -20.99
N THR A 2 7.35 -23.94 -21.46
CA THR A 2 8.30 -22.83 -21.23
C THR A 2 7.87 -21.62 -22.06
N MET A 3 7.87 -20.43 -21.45
CA MET A 3 7.58 -19.15 -22.11
C MET A 3 8.77 -18.21 -21.92
N ARG A 4 8.99 -17.32 -22.88
CA ARG A 4 9.89 -16.19 -22.80
C ARG A 4 9.10 -14.94 -22.46
N VAL A 5 9.37 -14.36 -21.30
CA VAL A 5 8.65 -13.20 -20.77
C VAL A 5 9.60 -12.01 -20.71
N ALA A 6 9.24 -10.88 -21.33
CA ALA A 6 9.96 -9.63 -21.13
C ALA A 6 9.27 -8.75 -20.08
N PHE A 7 9.94 -8.47 -18.96
CA PHE A 7 9.53 -7.40 -18.05
C PHE A 7 10.09 -6.06 -18.53
N VAL A 8 9.23 -5.05 -18.63
CA VAL A 8 9.63 -3.67 -18.96
C VAL A 8 9.44 -2.76 -17.75
N LEU A 9 10.51 -2.10 -17.31
CA LEU A 9 10.56 -1.29 -16.10
C LEU A 9 10.98 0.16 -16.41
N GLY A 10 10.38 1.09 -15.68
CA GLY A 10 10.85 2.47 -15.56
C GLY A 10 11.92 2.63 -14.48
N THR A 11 12.36 3.87 -14.27
CA THR A 11 12.89 4.29 -12.97
C THR A 11 11.85 3.95 -11.90
N THR A 12 12.26 3.18 -10.90
CA THR A 12 11.34 2.66 -9.88
C THR A 12 11.95 2.79 -8.51
N SER A 13 11.09 3.02 -7.51
CA SER A 13 11.43 2.85 -6.11
C SER A 13 11.42 1.36 -5.72
N GLY A 14 11.76 1.07 -4.46
CA GLY A 14 11.91 -0.29 -3.93
C GLY A 14 10.71 -1.22 -4.15
N GLY A 15 9.46 -0.71 -4.08
CA GLY A 15 8.25 -1.54 -4.09
C GLY A 15 8.02 -2.29 -5.42
N THR A 16 7.94 -1.57 -6.53
CA THR A 16 7.72 -2.19 -7.85
C THR A 16 8.93 -3.04 -8.28
N GLY A 17 10.17 -2.61 -7.99
CA GLY A 17 11.36 -3.40 -8.30
C GLY A 17 11.41 -4.74 -7.55
N ARG A 18 11.11 -4.75 -6.24
CA ARG A 18 10.99 -5.99 -5.45
C ARG A 18 9.88 -6.90 -5.95
N HIS A 19 8.73 -6.32 -6.32
CA HIS A 19 7.62 -7.09 -6.89
C HIS A 19 8.02 -7.77 -8.22
N VAL A 20 8.67 -7.04 -9.13
CA VAL A 20 9.12 -7.64 -10.39
C VAL A 20 10.23 -8.66 -10.19
N MET A 21 11.13 -8.47 -9.23
CA MET A 21 12.10 -9.50 -8.84
C MET A 21 11.39 -10.78 -8.36
N MET A 22 10.40 -10.65 -7.47
CA MET A 22 9.60 -11.79 -6.99
C MET A 22 8.92 -12.55 -8.15
N LEU A 23 8.33 -11.83 -9.11
CA LEU A 23 7.75 -12.43 -10.31
C LEU A 23 8.82 -13.12 -11.18
N ALA A 24 9.97 -12.46 -11.40
CA ALA A 24 11.06 -13.00 -12.21
C ALA A 24 11.59 -14.31 -11.62
N GLU A 25 11.90 -14.35 -10.34
CA GLU A 25 12.33 -15.57 -9.66
C GLU A 25 11.24 -16.65 -9.71
N GLY A 26 9.98 -16.28 -9.49
CA GLY A 26 8.84 -17.19 -9.54
C GLY A 26 8.65 -17.85 -10.91
N LEU A 27 8.86 -17.09 -11.99
CA LEU A 27 8.82 -17.58 -13.36
C LEU A 27 10.06 -18.45 -13.69
N LEU A 28 11.26 -18.03 -13.27
CA LEU A 28 12.50 -18.80 -13.47
C LEU A 28 12.44 -20.16 -12.75
N ARG A 29 11.95 -20.21 -11.50
CA ARG A 29 11.74 -21.46 -10.76
C ARG A 29 10.77 -22.42 -11.45
N ARG A 30 9.81 -21.89 -12.22
CA ARG A 30 8.86 -22.65 -13.03
C ARG A 30 9.38 -23.01 -14.42
N GLY A 31 10.64 -22.68 -14.73
CA GLY A 31 11.31 -23.02 -15.99
C GLY A 31 10.96 -22.11 -17.16
N HIS A 32 10.42 -20.91 -16.90
CA HIS A 32 10.27 -19.87 -17.91
C HIS A 32 11.57 -19.07 -18.07
N GLN A 33 11.74 -18.43 -19.22
CA GLN A 33 12.85 -17.53 -19.48
C GLN A 33 12.41 -16.09 -19.24
N VAL A 34 13.20 -15.34 -18.48
CA VAL A 34 12.88 -13.95 -18.14
C VAL A 34 13.93 -13.02 -18.73
N LEU A 35 13.47 -12.03 -19.49
CA LEU A 35 14.24 -10.88 -19.94
C LEU A 35 13.73 -9.65 -19.20
N VAL A 36 14.62 -8.87 -18.61
CA VAL A 36 14.31 -7.59 -17.97
C VAL A 36 14.86 -6.46 -18.83
N VAL A 37 14.00 -5.48 -19.13
CA VAL A 37 14.32 -4.30 -19.94
C VAL A 37 14.07 -3.06 -19.10
N GLY A 38 15.12 -2.37 -18.69
CA GLY A 38 14.99 -1.20 -17.82
C GLY A 38 16.31 -0.44 -17.57
N PRO A 39 16.28 0.64 -16.77
CA PRO A 39 17.47 1.44 -16.46
C PRO A 39 18.56 0.63 -15.75
N ARG A 40 19.85 0.98 -15.95
CA ARG A 40 20.97 0.29 -15.28
C ARG A 40 20.86 0.32 -13.75
N SER A 41 20.39 1.43 -13.20
CA SER A 41 20.17 1.59 -11.76
C SER A 41 19.22 0.55 -11.17
N VAL A 42 18.28 0.04 -11.97
CA VAL A 42 17.35 -1.03 -11.55
C VAL A 42 18.08 -2.37 -11.47
N GLU A 43 19.00 -2.66 -12.39
CA GLU A 43 19.85 -3.86 -12.28
C GLU A 43 20.80 -3.77 -11.09
N GLU A 44 21.43 -2.62 -10.90
CA GLU A 44 22.36 -2.38 -9.78
C GLU A 44 21.68 -2.53 -8.42
N GLN A 45 20.42 -2.10 -8.32
CA GLN A 45 19.65 -2.16 -7.07
C GLN A 45 19.09 -3.55 -6.75
N PHE A 46 18.64 -4.31 -7.75
CA PHE A 46 17.91 -5.56 -7.51
C PHE A 46 18.67 -6.82 -7.97
N GLY A 47 19.57 -6.72 -8.94
CA GLY A 47 20.41 -7.84 -9.40
C GLY A 47 19.66 -8.93 -10.17
N PHE A 48 18.88 -8.58 -11.20
CA PHE A 48 18.10 -9.55 -11.97
C PHE A 48 18.99 -10.58 -12.68
N ARG A 49 20.20 -10.20 -13.12
CA ARG A 49 21.15 -11.15 -13.71
C ARG A 49 21.63 -12.17 -12.69
N ALA A 50 21.86 -11.76 -11.45
CA ALA A 50 22.27 -12.66 -10.38
C ALA A 50 21.16 -13.68 -10.05
N ALA A 51 19.89 -13.28 -10.19
CA ALA A 51 18.74 -14.16 -10.06
C ALA A 51 18.52 -15.11 -11.26
N GLY A 52 19.27 -14.97 -12.36
CA GLY A 52 19.20 -15.83 -13.54
C GLY A 52 18.40 -15.26 -14.72
N ALA A 53 17.91 -14.02 -14.64
CA ALA A 53 17.26 -13.36 -15.76
C ALA A 53 18.28 -12.74 -16.74
N ALA A 54 17.92 -12.63 -18.02
CA ALA A 54 18.62 -11.76 -18.95
C ALA A 54 18.26 -10.30 -18.65
N PHE A 55 19.18 -9.36 -18.88
CA PHE A 55 18.93 -7.94 -18.67
C PHE A 55 19.43 -7.08 -19.83
N VAL A 56 18.59 -6.21 -20.37
CA VAL A 56 18.95 -5.24 -21.41
C VAL A 56 18.75 -3.81 -20.89
N PRO A 57 19.82 -3.00 -20.81
CA PRO A 57 19.69 -1.63 -20.34
C PRO A 57 18.92 -0.77 -21.35
N VAL A 58 17.87 -0.11 -20.86
CA VAL A 58 17.06 0.87 -21.57
C VAL A 58 16.67 1.97 -20.60
N GLN A 59 17.00 3.22 -20.91
CA GLN A 59 16.60 4.34 -20.06
C GLN A 59 15.11 4.61 -20.23
N VAL A 60 14.35 4.46 -19.15
CA VAL A 60 12.92 4.80 -19.07
C VAL A 60 12.75 5.68 -17.84
N SER A 61 12.90 6.98 -18.02
CA SER A 61 12.81 7.96 -16.94
C SER A 61 11.36 8.37 -16.64
N ASP A 62 11.11 8.79 -15.41
CA ASP A 62 9.81 9.32 -14.96
C ASP A 62 9.34 10.51 -15.82
N ARG A 63 10.26 11.43 -16.13
CA ARG A 63 9.98 12.58 -16.99
C ARG A 63 10.09 12.22 -18.48
N PRO A 64 9.13 12.63 -19.33
CA PRO A 64 9.24 12.47 -20.78
C PRO A 64 10.47 13.18 -21.33
N HIS A 65 11.19 12.51 -22.22
CA HIS A 65 12.31 13.12 -22.93
C HIS A 65 12.31 12.65 -24.38
N PRO A 66 11.89 13.48 -25.36
CA PRO A 66 11.54 13.02 -26.71
C PRO A 66 12.58 12.12 -27.38
N VAL A 67 13.85 12.54 -27.41
CA VAL A 67 14.94 11.78 -28.06
C VAL A 67 15.23 10.45 -27.35
N ASN A 68 15.20 10.46 -26.01
CA ASN A 68 15.51 9.28 -25.21
C ASN A 68 14.36 8.28 -25.26
N ASP A 69 13.12 8.78 -25.27
CA ASP A 69 11.91 7.97 -25.40
C ASP A 69 11.86 7.28 -26.77
N VAL A 70 12.21 7.96 -27.87
CA VAL A 70 12.29 7.32 -29.20
C VAL A 70 13.35 6.21 -29.23
N ARG A 71 14.53 6.46 -28.64
CA ARG A 71 15.59 5.44 -28.52
C ARG A 71 15.13 4.26 -27.66
N ALA A 72 14.44 4.54 -26.55
CA ALA A 72 13.88 3.52 -25.67
C ALA A 72 12.85 2.66 -26.40
N VAL A 73 11.89 3.28 -27.11
CA VAL A 73 10.89 2.59 -27.94
C VAL A 73 11.56 1.70 -28.98
N ALA A 74 12.56 2.20 -29.71
CA ALA A 74 13.27 1.41 -30.73
C ALA A 74 14.05 0.23 -30.13
N ARG A 75 14.57 0.37 -28.90
CA ARG A 75 15.29 -0.70 -28.20
C ARG A 75 14.32 -1.72 -27.59
N ILE A 76 13.24 -1.27 -26.95
CA ILE A 76 12.16 -2.11 -26.45
C ILE A 76 11.58 -2.94 -27.61
N ARG A 77 11.24 -2.31 -28.74
CA ARG A 77 10.73 -3.00 -29.96
C ARG A 77 11.63 -4.15 -30.41
N ARG A 78 12.95 -4.00 -30.33
CA ARG A 78 13.89 -5.07 -30.68
C ARG A 78 13.82 -6.23 -29.70
N CYS A 79 13.83 -5.94 -28.40
CA CYS A 79 13.71 -6.95 -27.35
C CYS A 79 12.36 -7.70 -27.43
N LEU A 80 11.26 -7.01 -27.71
CA LEU A 80 9.94 -7.63 -27.71
C LEU A 80 9.75 -8.66 -28.84
N LYS A 81 10.55 -8.61 -29.92
CA LYS A 81 10.49 -9.59 -31.03
C LYS A 81 10.97 -10.99 -30.62
N GLU A 82 11.73 -11.10 -29.54
CA GLU A 82 12.38 -12.33 -29.12
C GLU A 82 11.68 -13.03 -27.96
N VAL A 83 10.51 -12.53 -27.54
CA VAL A 83 9.75 -13.05 -26.42
C VAL A 83 8.33 -13.40 -26.82
N ASP A 84 7.68 -14.23 -26.01
CA ASP A 84 6.33 -14.71 -26.26
C ASP A 84 5.28 -13.76 -25.67
N VAL A 85 5.64 -13.01 -24.62
CA VAL A 85 4.81 -11.98 -23.99
C VAL A 85 5.67 -10.87 -23.40
N ALA A 86 5.19 -9.63 -23.49
CA ALA A 86 5.74 -8.46 -22.82
C ALA A 86 4.85 -8.07 -21.64
N HIS A 87 5.44 -7.86 -20.47
CA HIS A 87 4.76 -7.39 -19.28
C HIS A 87 5.44 -6.12 -18.75
N ALA A 88 4.81 -4.97 -18.97
CA ALA A 88 5.31 -3.69 -18.47
C ALA A 88 4.74 -3.36 -17.08
N HIS A 89 5.58 -2.81 -16.21
CA HIS A 89 5.20 -2.39 -14.86
C HIS A 89 5.29 -0.86 -14.73
N GLY A 90 4.14 -0.23 -14.49
CA GLY A 90 4.00 1.22 -14.39
C GLY A 90 3.63 1.90 -15.71
N LEU A 91 3.06 3.10 -15.59
CA LEU A 91 2.44 3.84 -16.69
C LEU A 91 3.42 4.18 -17.83
N ARG A 92 4.60 4.72 -17.49
CA ARG A 92 5.63 5.11 -18.49
C ARG A 92 6.19 3.90 -19.23
N ALA A 93 6.58 2.85 -18.50
CA ALA A 93 7.05 1.61 -19.10
C ALA A 93 5.99 0.98 -20.03
N GLY A 94 4.74 0.94 -19.56
CA GLY A 94 3.60 0.48 -20.36
C GLY A 94 3.38 1.28 -21.63
N ALA A 95 3.43 2.61 -21.55
CA ALA A 95 3.24 3.48 -22.71
C ALA A 95 4.35 3.32 -23.75
N LEU A 96 5.62 3.25 -23.32
CA LEU A 96 6.74 3.03 -24.25
C LEU A 96 6.71 1.62 -24.86
N ALA A 97 6.28 0.60 -24.11
CA ALA A 97 6.07 -0.74 -24.65
C ALA A 97 4.91 -0.79 -25.66
N ALA A 98 3.81 -0.09 -25.38
CA ALA A 98 2.69 0.05 -26.32
C ALA A 98 3.11 0.77 -27.61
N LEU A 99 3.89 1.85 -27.51
CA LEU A 99 4.44 2.57 -28.67
C LEU A 99 5.50 1.76 -29.44
N ALA A 100 6.21 0.86 -28.76
CA ALA A 100 7.07 -0.10 -29.43
C ALA A 100 6.26 -0.97 -30.40
N GLY A 101 5.02 -1.32 -30.04
CA GLY A 101 4.10 -2.07 -30.87
C GLY A 101 4.66 -3.42 -31.31
N GLY A 102 3.96 -4.08 -32.23
CA GLY A 102 4.36 -5.37 -32.78
C GLY A 102 3.28 -6.43 -32.61
N ARG A 103 3.67 -7.69 -32.79
CA ARG A 103 2.78 -8.86 -32.64
C ARG A 103 2.86 -9.51 -31.26
N THR A 104 3.85 -9.12 -30.46
CA THR A 104 4.06 -9.64 -29.11
C THR A 104 2.96 -9.10 -28.20
N PRO A 105 2.18 -9.98 -27.54
CA PRO A 105 1.15 -9.55 -26.62
C PRO A 105 1.70 -8.70 -25.48
N LEU A 106 0.98 -7.64 -25.13
CA LEU A 106 1.37 -6.68 -24.10
C LEU A 106 0.41 -6.70 -22.91
N VAL A 107 0.94 -7.08 -21.76
CA VAL A 107 0.29 -6.91 -20.45
C VAL A 107 0.91 -5.72 -19.73
N VAL A 108 0.08 -4.88 -19.09
CA VAL A 108 0.56 -3.73 -18.32
C VAL A 108 -0.01 -3.75 -16.91
N THR A 109 0.84 -3.84 -15.89
CA THR A 109 0.42 -3.65 -14.48
C THR A 109 0.61 -2.19 -14.09
N LEU A 110 -0.45 -1.55 -13.62
CA LEU A 110 -0.42 -0.19 -13.10
C LEU A 110 -0.41 -0.21 -11.57
N HIS A 111 0.70 0.21 -10.97
CA HIS A 111 0.96 0.11 -9.52
C HIS A 111 0.47 1.28 -8.69
N ASN A 112 0.17 2.43 -9.30
CA ASN A 112 -0.32 3.62 -8.61
C ASN A 112 -1.23 4.43 -9.55
N ALA A 113 -2.32 4.97 -9.01
CA ALA A 113 -3.03 6.08 -9.63
C ALA A 113 -2.27 7.38 -9.29
N LEU A 114 -1.58 7.95 -10.26
CA LEU A 114 -0.88 9.24 -10.10
C LEU A 114 -1.81 10.38 -10.51
N THR A 115 -2.53 10.94 -9.55
CA THR A 115 -3.23 12.22 -9.70
C THR A 115 -2.21 13.35 -9.58
N ALA A 116 -1.60 13.71 -10.71
CA ALA A 116 -0.82 14.94 -10.85
C ALA A 116 -1.69 16.02 -11.53
N GLY A 117 -1.68 17.25 -11.02
CA GLY A 117 -2.32 18.40 -11.65
C GLY A 117 -1.44 19.04 -12.74
N GLY A 118 -2.03 19.97 -13.51
CA GLY A 118 -1.31 20.78 -14.49
C GLY A 118 -0.71 19.99 -15.66
N LEU A 119 0.43 20.45 -16.19
CA LEU A 119 1.09 19.87 -17.36
C LEU A 119 1.44 18.38 -17.17
N VAL A 120 1.84 18.00 -15.95
CA VAL A 120 2.15 16.59 -15.61
C VAL A 120 0.89 15.73 -15.73
N GLY A 121 -0.25 16.24 -15.27
CA GLY A 121 -1.55 15.59 -15.42
C GLY A 121 -1.96 15.37 -16.88
N ALA A 122 -1.72 16.37 -17.74
CA ALA A 122 -2.00 16.27 -19.16
C ALA A 122 -1.14 15.19 -19.84
N VAL A 123 0.17 15.15 -19.54
CA VAL A 123 1.07 14.10 -20.03
C VAL A 123 0.61 12.72 -19.55
N HIS A 124 0.25 12.59 -18.26
CA HIS A 124 -0.25 11.34 -17.70
C HIS A 124 -1.51 10.85 -18.43
N ALA A 125 -2.48 11.74 -18.67
CA ALA A 125 -3.70 11.39 -19.40
C ALA A 125 -3.42 10.88 -20.82
N VAL A 126 -2.42 11.45 -21.51
CA VAL A 126 -1.97 10.93 -22.81
C VAL A 126 -1.37 9.54 -22.69
N LEU A 127 -0.48 9.31 -21.72
CA LEU A 127 0.17 8.02 -21.50
C LEU A 127 -0.85 6.93 -21.11
N GLU A 128 -1.84 7.25 -20.27
CA GLU A 128 -2.91 6.32 -19.91
C GLU A 128 -3.72 5.93 -21.14
N ARG A 129 -4.02 6.89 -22.02
CA ARG A 129 -4.73 6.61 -23.27
C ARG A 129 -3.92 5.72 -24.21
N VAL A 130 -2.60 5.92 -24.27
CA VAL A 130 -1.67 5.06 -25.03
C VAL A 130 -1.69 3.64 -24.47
N VAL A 131 -1.59 3.47 -23.14
CA VAL A 131 -1.65 2.16 -22.50
C VAL A 131 -3.00 1.50 -22.72
N ALA A 132 -4.11 2.21 -22.49
CA ALA A 132 -5.46 1.67 -22.63
C ALA A 132 -5.69 1.13 -24.05
N ARG A 133 -5.31 1.87 -25.10
CA ARG A 133 -5.51 1.42 -26.48
C ARG A 133 -4.48 0.41 -26.97
N GLY A 134 -3.27 0.46 -26.42
CA GLY A 134 -2.11 -0.31 -26.89
C GLY A 134 -1.88 -1.64 -26.19
N ALA A 135 -2.30 -1.79 -24.93
CA ALA A 135 -2.16 -3.05 -24.19
C ALA A 135 -3.27 -4.04 -24.58
N ASP A 136 -2.92 -5.32 -24.62
CA ASP A 136 -3.90 -6.40 -24.79
C ASP A 136 -4.61 -6.68 -23.46
N ARG A 137 -3.92 -6.47 -22.34
CA ARG A 137 -4.49 -6.59 -20.98
C ARG A 137 -3.86 -5.59 -20.02
N VAL A 138 -4.69 -4.99 -19.18
CA VAL A 138 -4.26 -4.08 -18.11
C VAL A 138 -4.60 -4.70 -16.75
N LEU A 139 -3.60 -4.86 -15.90
CA LEU A 139 -3.74 -5.29 -14.51
C LEU A 139 -3.74 -4.05 -13.61
N VAL A 140 -4.77 -3.90 -12.79
CA VAL A 140 -4.97 -2.71 -11.93
C VAL A 140 -5.04 -3.11 -10.46
N VAL A 141 -4.43 -2.31 -9.60
CA VAL A 141 -4.40 -2.55 -8.15
C VAL A 141 -5.62 -1.99 -7.41
N SER A 142 -6.49 -1.24 -8.09
CA SER A 142 -7.69 -0.67 -7.50
C SER A 142 -8.86 -0.59 -8.49
N PRO A 143 -10.12 -0.66 -8.02
CA PRO A 143 -11.30 -0.58 -8.89
C PRO A 143 -11.41 0.74 -9.66
N ASP A 144 -11.11 1.87 -9.03
CA ASP A 144 -11.14 3.22 -9.62
C ASP A 144 -10.18 3.33 -10.82
N LEU A 145 -9.00 2.74 -10.71
CA LEU A 145 -8.05 2.67 -11.82
C LEU A 145 -8.57 1.75 -12.93
N GLY A 146 -9.26 0.68 -12.57
CA GLY A 146 -9.92 -0.21 -13.51
C GLY A 146 -10.97 0.51 -14.36
N ASP A 147 -11.87 1.24 -13.70
CA ASP A 147 -12.93 2.00 -14.37
C ASP A 147 -12.36 3.11 -15.25
N ARG A 148 -11.31 3.79 -14.79
CA ARG A 148 -10.58 4.78 -15.59
C ARG A 148 -9.98 4.17 -16.85
N MET A 149 -9.33 3.00 -16.74
CA MET A 149 -8.72 2.34 -17.91
C MET A 149 -9.79 1.84 -18.90
N ARG A 150 -10.92 1.33 -18.42
CA ARG A 150 -12.07 0.96 -19.26
C ARG A 150 -12.63 2.18 -20.01
N ALA A 151 -12.84 3.29 -19.30
CA ALA A 151 -13.32 4.54 -19.90
C ALA A 151 -12.36 5.09 -20.97
N LEU A 152 -11.05 4.87 -20.83
CA LEU A 152 -10.05 5.25 -21.82
C LEU A 152 -9.97 4.30 -23.02
N GLY A 153 -10.68 3.16 -23.00
CA GLY A 153 -10.78 2.20 -24.10
C GLY A 153 -9.90 0.97 -23.96
N ALA A 154 -9.55 0.56 -22.73
CA ALA A 154 -8.84 -0.69 -22.49
C ALA A 154 -9.69 -1.91 -22.85
N ARG A 155 -9.09 -2.86 -23.57
CA ARG A 155 -9.79 -4.04 -24.12
C ARG A 155 -10.11 -5.10 -23.05
N ASP A 156 -9.18 -5.32 -22.13
CA ASP A 156 -9.31 -6.27 -21.03
C ASP A 156 -8.64 -5.67 -19.79
N VAL A 157 -9.42 -5.50 -18.72
CA VAL A 157 -8.97 -4.91 -17.45
C VAL A 157 -9.29 -5.86 -16.32
N ARG A 158 -8.26 -6.29 -15.58
CA ARG A 158 -8.36 -7.26 -14.49
C ARG A 158 -7.69 -6.74 -13.22
N ALA A 159 -8.15 -7.22 -12.07
CA ALA A 159 -7.47 -6.96 -10.81
C ALA A 159 -6.07 -7.61 -10.83
N ALA A 160 -5.06 -6.86 -10.40
CA ALA A 160 -3.74 -7.38 -10.12
C ALA A 160 -3.76 -8.08 -8.76
N VAL A 161 -3.16 -9.27 -8.68
CA VAL A 161 -2.94 -9.95 -7.40
C VAL A 161 -1.70 -9.35 -6.76
N VAL A 162 -1.89 -8.61 -5.67
CA VAL A 162 -0.80 -8.00 -4.91
C VAL A 162 -0.49 -8.90 -3.71
N PRO A 163 0.67 -9.58 -3.70
CA PRO A 163 0.98 -10.50 -2.63
C PRO A 163 1.23 -9.75 -1.32
N ALA A 164 0.70 -10.26 -0.23
CA ALA A 164 1.06 -9.79 1.09
C ALA A 164 2.55 -10.07 1.34
N PRO A 165 3.32 -9.08 1.81
CA PRO A 165 4.71 -9.33 2.17
C PRO A 165 4.74 -10.32 3.36
N PRO A 166 5.74 -11.22 3.41
CA PRO A 166 5.87 -12.14 4.54
C PRO A 166 6.10 -11.33 5.82
N LEU A 167 5.18 -11.47 6.78
CA LEU A 167 5.32 -10.82 8.08
C LEU A 167 6.45 -11.51 8.86
N ARG A 168 7.52 -10.77 9.16
CA ARG A 168 8.56 -11.23 10.06
C ARG A 168 8.01 -11.30 11.48
N ALA A 169 8.48 -12.26 12.27
CA ALA A 169 8.12 -12.34 13.68
C ALA A 169 8.71 -11.12 14.44
N ALA A 170 7.94 -10.61 15.39
CA ALA A 170 8.47 -9.70 16.40
C ALA A 170 9.59 -10.40 17.18
N THR A 171 10.68 -9.67 17.40
CA THR A 171 11.87 -10.18 18.08
C THR A 171 12.01 -9.64 19.50
N ARG A 172 11.32 -8.55 19.82
CA ARG A 172 11.42 -7.85 21.10
C ARG A 172 10.16 -8.04 21.96
N PRO A 173 10.29 -8.11 23.30
CA PRO A 173 9.14 -8.10 24.20
C PRO A 173 8.34 -6.79 24.09
N VAL A 174 7.02 -6.91 23.97
CA VAL A 174 6.12 -5.74 23.86
C VAL A 174 6.30 -4.70 24.98
N PRO A 175 6.48 -5.06 26.27
CA PRO A 175 6.68 -4.06 27.33
C PRO A 175 7.91 -3.18 27.09
N GLU A 176 9.03 -3.76 26.64
CA GLU A 176 10.27 -3.03 26.32
C GLU A 176 10.05 -2.02 25.19
N VAL A 177 9.37 -2.45 24.12
CA VAL A 177 9.03 -1.59 22.99
C VAL A 177 8.12 -0.44 23.43
N LEU A 178 7.13 -0.71 24.28
CA LEU A 178 6.22 0.32 24.80
C LEU A 178 6.94 1.33 25.70
N GLU A 179 7.92 0.90 26.50
CA GLU A 179 8.73 1.77 27.34
C GLU A 179 9.61 2.70 26.48
N GLU A 180 10.32 2.19 25.47
CA GLU A 180 11.09 2.98 24.50
C GLU A 180 10.21 4.04 23.81
N LEU A 181 8.98 3.64 23.46
CA LEU A 181 8.00 4.50 22.80
C LEU A 181 7.25 5.42 23.77
N GLY A 182 7.56 5.45 25.07
CA GLY A 182 6.87 6.28 26.07
C GLY A 182 5.36 6.01 26.10
N ALA A 183 4.98 4.78 25.78
CA ALA A 183 3.62 4.32 25.55
C ALA A 183 3.14 3.32 26.62
N ALA A 184 3.96 3.04 27.63
CA ALA A 184 3.60 2.15 28.73
C ALA A 184 2.27 2.57 29.39
N GLY A 185 1.30 1.65 29.44
CA GLY A 185 -0.03 1.90 30.00
C GLY A 185 -0.98 2.74 29.13
N ARG A 186 -0.61 3.06 27.89
CA ARG A 186 -1.41 3.87 26.95
C ARG A 186 -1.83 3.04 25.73
N PRO A 187 -3.04 3.24 25.18
CA PRO A 187 -3.39 2.70 23.87
C PRO A 187 -2.45 3.27 22.79
N VAL A 188 -1.89 2.41 21.95
CA VAL A 188 -1.01 2.79 20.84
C VAL A 188 -1.77 2.69 19.52
N VAL A 189 -1.91 3.82 18.85
CA VAL A 189 -2.47 3.93 17.50
C VAL A 189 -1.32 4.08 16.52
N LEU A 190 -1.11 3.10 15.64
CA LEU A 190 0.03 3.07 14.72
C LEU A 190 -0.39 3.40 13.28
N THR A 191 0.43 4.18 12.57
CA THR A 191 0.35 4.36 11.13
C THR A 191 1.74 4.13 10.53
N ILE A 192 1.85 3.27 9.51
CA ILE A 192 3.13 2.96 8.82
C ILE A 192 3.05 3.52 7.40
N ALA A 193 3.65 4.69 7.18
CA ALA A 193 3.47 5.40 5.93
C ALA A 193 4.55 6.45 5.67
N ARG A 194 4.85 6.67 4.38
CA ARG A 194 5.65 7.82 3.94
C ARG A 194 4.95 9.13 4.33
N LEU A 195 5.68 10.13 4.82
CA LEU A 195 5.10 11.43 5.21
C LEU A 195 4.82 12.30 3.97
N ALA A 196 3.71 11.99 3.28
CA ALA A 196 3.31 12.62 2.03
C ALA A 196 1.79 12.89 2.00
N GLN A 197 1.36 13.86 1.19
CA GLN A 197 -0.03 14.36 1.18
C GLN A 197 -1.06 13.24 0.90
N GLN A 198 -0.69 12.28 0.06
CA GLN A 198 -1.45 11.08 -0.26
C GLN A 198 -1.91 10.30 0.97
N LYS A 199 -1.13 10.30 2.06
CA LYS A 199 -1.39 9.50 3.25
C LYS A 199 -2.36 10.15 4.25
N GLY A 200 -2.85 11.36 3.95
CA GLY A 200 -3.87 12.04 4.76
C GLY A 200 -3.49 12.20 6.23
N LEU A 201 -2.21 12.40 6.53
CA LEU A 201 -1.71 12.48 7.90
C LEU A 201 -2.25 13.71 8.65
N ASP A 202 -2.74 14.73 7.95
CA ASP A 202 -3.50 15.83 8.53
C ASP A 202 -4.80 15.35 9.20
N THR A 203 -5.55 14.45 8.55
CA THR A 203 -6.72 13.80 9.16
C THR A 203 -6.33 13.00 10.41
N LEU A 204 -5.17 12.33 10.41
CA LEU A 204 -4.66 11.65 11.61
C LEU A 204 -4.46 12.62 12.78
N LEU A 205 -3.87 13.80 12.50
CA LEU A 205 -3.65 14.84 13.50
C LEU A 205 -4.98 15.39 14.03
N ASP A 206 -5.97 15.60 13.17
CA ASP A 206 -7.32 16.03 13.57
C ASP A 206 -8.01 14.98 14.45
N VAL A 207 -7.88 13.70 14.11
CA VAL A 207 -8.38 12.59 14.95
C VAL A 207 -7.68 12.61 16.32
N ALA A 208 -6.35 12.72 16.35
CA ALA A 208 -5.56 12.74 17.56
C ALA A 208 -5.92 13.94 18.46
N ALA A 209 -6.13 15.12 17.88
CA ALA A 209 -6.53 16.34 18.58
C ALA A 209 -7.85 16.17 19.34
N GLY A 210 -8.83 15.45 18.77
CA GLY A 210 -10.08 15.20 19.48
C GLY A 210 -9.98 14.10 20.54
N CYS A 211 -8.98 13.23 20.50
CA CYS A 211 -8.83 12.15 21.48
C CYS A 211 -8.19 12.59 22.81
N THR A 212 -7.73 13.83 22.93
CA THR A 212 -7.08 14.38 24.14
C THR A 212 -8.05 14.86 25.22
N GLY A 213 -9.37 14.91 24.96
CA GLY A 213 -10.38 15.48 25.87
C GLY A 213 -11.02 14.53 26.89
N GLY A 214 -10.59 13.27 26.99
CA GLY A 214 -11.28 12.22 27.74
C GLY A 214 -10.90 12.06 29.22
N ALA A 215 -10.69 13.15 29.97
CA ALA A 215 -10.62 13.12 31.43
C ALA A 215 -10.78 14.54 31.99
N GLY A 216 -12.03 15.00 32.22
CA GLY A 216 -12.28 16.22 33.00
C GLY A 216 -13.25 17.26 32.44
N ALA A 217 -14.20 16.90 31.58
CA ALA A 217 -15.34 17.79 31.28
C ALA A 217 -16.66 17.15 31.75
N THR A 218 -16.83 17.12 33.07
CA THR A 218 -18.14 16.99 33.71
C THR A 218 -18.30 18.19 34.63
N GLY A 219 -19.26 19.06 34.33
CA GLY A 219 -19.66 20.16 35.20
C GLY A 219 -19.83 21.49 34.46
N ASP A 220 -20.83 21.58 33.60
CA ASP A 220 -21.62 22.81 33.55
C ASP A 220 -23.09 22.41 33.37
N ASP A 221 -23.78 22.37 34.52
CA ASP A 221 -25.22 22.15 34.61
C ASP A 221 -25.94 23.42 34.13
N GLY A 222 -26.13 23.52 32.82
CA GLY A 222 -27.07 24.43 32.21
C GLY A 222 -28.51 23.99 32.50
N ARG A 223 -29.01 24.26 33.71
CA ARG A 223 -30.44 24.26 34.01
C ARG A 223 -31.13 25.31 33.14
N GLY A 224 -31.73 24.88 32.04
CA GLY A 224 -32.77 25.60 31.34
C GLY A 224 -34.12 24.98 31.69
N ASP A 225 -34.84 25.58 32.64
CA ASP A 225 -36.27 25.34 32.83
C ASP A 225 -37.00 25.81 31.57
N GLY A 226 -37.55 24.87 30.81
CA GLY A 226 -38.43 25.12 29.67
C GLY A 226 -39.83 24.61 30.01
N ASP A 227 -40.66 25.52 30.52
CA ASP A 227 -42.07 25.33 30.81
C ASP A 227 -42.83 24.81 29.59
N ALA A 228 -43.45 23.63 29.74
CA ALA A 228 -44.40 23.09 28.78
C ALA A 228 -45.80 23.63 29.09
N ARG A 229 -46.34 24.46 28.19
CA ARG A 229 -47.78 24.72 28.08
C ARG A 229 -48.21 24.46 26.64
N GLY A 230 -49.12 23.52 26.49
CA GLY A 230 -49.65 23.10 25.20
C GLY A 230 -50.88 23.87 24.74
N GLY A 231 -51.46 23.34 23.67
CA GLY A 231 -52.84 23.56 23.25
C GLY A 231 -53.00 24.61 22.15
N GLY A 232 -53.49 24.18 20.98
CA GLY A 232 -54.02 25.08 19.96
C GLY A 232 -54.02 24.50 18.55
N GLU A 233 -54.94 23.57 18.28
CA GLU A 233 -55.45 23.31 16.92
C GLU A 233 -56.01 24.60 16.31
N SER A 234 -55.76 24.84 15.02
CA SER A 234 -56.83 25.25 14.10
C SER A 234 -56.43 24.96 12.66
N ASP A 235 -57.40 24.34 12.01
CA ASP A 235 -57.49 23.86 10.65
C ASP A 235 -58.14 24.94 9.78
N THR A 236 -57.57 25.22 8.61
CA THR A 236 -58.14 25.81 7.38
C THR A 236 -56.95 25.92 6.42
N GLY A 237 -56.87 25.27 5.26
CA GLY A 237 -57.90 25.05 4.25
C GLY A 237 -57.50 25.86 3.01
N ASP A 238 -57.60 25.23 1.83
CA ASP A 238 -57.49 25.82 0.47
C ASP A 238 -56.09 26.14 -0.09
N GLU A 239 -55.81 26.08 -1.39
CA GLU A 239 -56.11 25.24 -2.56
C GLU A 239 -55.26 25.84 -3.71
N GLY A 240 -54.98 25.05 -4.76
CA GLY A 240 -54.48 25.53 -6.06
C GLY A 240 -52.95 25.65 -6.16
N GLY A 241 -52.22 24.95 -7.03
CA GLY A 241 -52.54 24.56 -8.41
C GLY A 241 -51.82 25.51 -9.37
N GLY A 242 -50.95 24.99 -10.24
CA GLY A 242 -50.43 25.77 -11.37
C GLY A 242 -49.04 25.39 -11.87
N ASP A 243 -49.02 24.57 -12.91
CA ASP A 243 -47.92 24.34 -13.86
C ASP A 243 -47.50 25.59 -14.66
N ALA A 244 -46.42 25.39 -15.44
CA ALA A 244 -45.89 26.16 -16.59
C ALA A 244 -44.62 26.97 -16.26
N ASP A 245 -43.44 26.58 -16.75
CA ASP A 245 -42.92 26.64 -18.13
C ASP A 245 -42.52 28.06 -18.57
N THR A 246 -41.53 28.11 -19.48
CA THR A 246 -40.77 29.23 -20.05
C THR A 246 -39.50 29.60 -19.26
N GLY A 247 -38.30 29.73 -19.82
CA GLY A 247 -37.89 29.81 -21.22
C GLY A 247 -37.04 31.08 -21.43
N GLY A 248 -35.73 30.89 -21.67
CA GLY A 248 -34.93 31.80 -22.49
C GLY A 248 -34.17 32.98 -21.82
N GLY A 249 -33.00 33.27 -22.37
CA GLY A 249 -32.26 34.55 -22.23
C GLY A 249 -30.94 34.42 -21.44
N ALA A 250 -29.79 34.09 -22.03
CA ALA A 250 -28.93 34.92 -22.88
C ALA A 250 -28.17 36.05 -22.15
N ARG A 251 -26.83 35.91 -22.18
CA ARG A 251 -25.77 36.94 -22.31
C ARG A 251 -25.51 37.90 -21.13
N GLY A 252 -24.24 37.93 -20.75
CA GLY A 252 -23.61 38.97 -19.93
C GLY A 252 -22.10 38.80 -19.95
N GLU A 253 -21.46 39.32 -21.00
CA GLU A 253 -20.03 39.60 -21.07
C GLU A 253 -19.65 40.66 -20.03
N GLY A 254 -18.45 40.53 -19.47
CA GLY A 254 -17.88 41.48 -18.51
C GLY A 254 -16.37 41.41 -18.55
N ASP A 255 -15.78 42.03 -19.57
CA ASP A 255 -14.37 42.39 -19.64
C ASP A 255 -14.00 43.37 -18.52
N THR A 256 -12.86 43.12 -17.85
CA THR A 256 -12.05 44.20 -17.29
C THR A 256 -10.58 43.97 -17.59
N LEU A 257 -10.10 44.72 -18.57
CA LEU A 257 -8.70 45.03 -18.83
C LEU A 257 -8.15 45.95 -17.73
N GLY A 258 -6.91 45.68 -17.31
CA GLY A 258 -6.11 46.57 -16.48
C GLY A 258 -4.64 46.22 -16.64
N GLY A 259 -4.00 46.80 -17.65
CA GLY A 259 -2.57 46.64 -17.95
C GLY A 259 -1.68 47.72 -17.33
N GLY A 260 -0.39 47.40 -17.28
CA GLY A 260 0.74 48.28 -16.96
C GLY A 260 1.81 47.49 -16.20
N GLY A 261 3.03 47.21 -16.67
CA GLY A 261 3.83 47.76 -17.77
C GLY A 261 5.12 48.38 -17.22
N GLY A 262 6.28 47.74 -17.47
CA GLY A 262 7.66 48.20 -17.17
C GLY A 262 8.46 47.13 -16.41
N ASP A 263 9.30 46.27 -17.02
CA ASP A 263 10.57 46.48 -17.75
C ASP A 263 11.63 47.17 -16.87
N THR A 264 12.84 46.68 -16.55
CA THR A 264 13.84 45.81 -17.20
C THR A 264 14.78 45.26 -16.11
N ARG A 265 15.42 44.10 -16.33
CA ARG A 265 16.90 43.87 -16.31
C ARG A 265 17.28 42.42 -16.03
N ASP A 266 17.73 41.80 -17.13
CA ASP A 266 18.90 40.94 -17.32
C ASP A 266 19.70 40.47 -16.08
N GLY A 267 19.99 39.18 -16.06
CA GLY A 267 20.73 38.52 -14.99
C GLY A 267 20.82 37.02 -15.19
N SER A 268 21.61 36.59 -16.18
CA SER A 268 22.00 35.20 -16.41
C SER A 268 22.67 34.59 -15.17
N GLY A 269 22.01 33.59 -14.55
CA GLY A 269 22.58 32.76 -13.49
C GLY A 269 22.36 31.29 -13.82
N ARG A 270 23.41 30.62 -14.30
CA ARG A 270 23.49 29.16 -14.38
C ARG A 270 23.71 28.63 -12.96
N GLU A 271 22.75 27.91 -12.41
CA GLU A 271 22.97 27.09 -11.21
C GLU A 271 23.11 25.62 -11.64
N ALA A 272 24.35 25.15 -11.46
CA ALA A 272 24.73 23.75 -11.54
C ALA A 272 24.78 23.24 -10.11
N ASP A 273 23.89 22.30 -9.76
CA ASP A 273 23.98 21.58 -8.49
C ASP A 273 24.67 20.25 -8.70
N THR A 274 25.91 20.25 -8.25
CA THR A 274 26.90 19.19 -8.15
C THR A 274 26.51 18.12 -7.12
N GLU A 275 26.66 16.87 -7.54
CA GLU A 275 26.73 15.70 -6.67
C GLU A 275 27.98 15.77 -5.76
N GLY A 276 27.77 15.77 -4.44
CA GLY A 276 28.83 15.68 -3.45
C GLY A 276 29.18 14.23 -3.13
N GLY A 277 30.19 13.68 -3.82
CA GLY A 277 30.91 12.48 -3.40
C GLY A 277 32.09 12.84 -2.50
N ALA A 278 32.16 12.25 -1.30
CA ALA A 278 33.30 12.39 -0.40
C ALA A 278 34.52 11.59 -0.92
N PRO A 279 35.76 12.07 -0.71
CA PRO A 279 36.96 11.53 -1.33
C PRO A 279 37.56 10.35 -0.55
N GLY A 280 38.14 9.42 -1.30
CA GLY A 280 38.94 8.32 -0.78
C GLY A 280 40.34 8.74 -0.33
N GLU A 281 40.80 8.10 0.73
CA GLU A 281 42.20 8.12 1.16
C GLU A 281 43.00 7.08 0.37
N ARG A 282 44.18 7.49 -0.09
CA ARG A 282 45.20 6.67 -0.74
C ARG A 282 46.44 6.57 0.15
N GLY A 283 47.10 5.42 0.06
CA GLY A 283 48.48 5.18 0.49
C GLY A 283 48.50 4.05 1.53
N THR A 284 49.27 2.97 1.40
CA THR A 284 50.53 2.77 0.68
C THR A 284 50.70 1.28 0.38
N GLY A 285 51.32 0.95 -0.75
CA GLY A 285 51.73 -0.41 -1.05
C GLY A 285 53.03 -0.79 -0.37
N GLU A 286 53.25 -2.08 -0.16
CA GLU A 286 54.59 -2.68 -0.27
C GLU A 286 54.51 -4.18 -0.56
N ASP A 287 55.47 -4.59 -1.36
CA ASP A 287 55.72 -5.87 -2.03
C ASP A 287 55.85 -7.12 -1.12
N ALA A 288 55.51 -8.29 -1.69
CA ALA A 288 56.36 -9.51 -1.77
C ALA A 288 55.51 -10.68 -2.32
N ARG A 289 55.77 -11.22 -3.53
CA ARG A 289 56.56 -12.46 -3.75
C ARG A 289 56.31 -13.51 -2.64
N GLY A 290 55.58 -14.60 -2.84
CA GLY A 290 55.62 -15.58 -3.93
C GLY A 290 56.06 -16.90 -3.30
N GLU A 291 55.28 -17.98 -3.44
CA GLU A 291 55.80 -19.36 -3.51
C GLU A 291 54.68 -20.37 -3.77
N ALA A 292 55.06 -21.42 -4.49
CA ALA A 292 54.25 -22.51 -4.97
C ALA A 292 54.47 -23.78 -4.14
N GLY A 293 53.56 -24.74 -4.28
CA GLY A 293 53.68 -26.12 -3.79
C GLY A 293 52.86 -26.35 -2.51
N SER A 294 52.17 -27.47 -2.29
CA SER A 294 52.28 -28.79 -2.89
C SER A 294 51.02 -29.63 -2.60
N ARG A 295 50.89 -30.70 -3.38
CA ARG A 295 49.96 -31.83 -3.29
C ARG A 295 49.85 -32.48 -1.91
N GLY A 296 48.74 -33.16 -1.64
CA GLY A 296 48.59 -34.14 -0.55
C GLY A 296 47.19 -34.74 -0.48
N ASP A 297 47.09 -36.03 -0.77
CA ASP A 297 45.92 -36.88 -0.99
C ASP A 297 45.00 -37.19 0.22
N ASP A 298 43.84 -37.78 -0.15
CA ASP A 298 43.07 -38.85 0.51
C ASP A 298 42.24 -38.59 1.80
N ALA A 299 40.91 -38.77 1.69
CA ALA A 299 40.23 -40.04 2.00
C ALA A 299 38.70 -39.90 2.28
N ARG A 300 37.92 -40.64 1.48
CA ARG A 300 36.74 -41.48 1.82
C ARG A 300 35.70 -41.03 2.87
N GLY A 301 34.43 -41.02 2.43
CA GLY A 301 33.48 -42.04 2.90
C GLY A 301 32.13 -41.60 3.48
N VAL A 302 31.06 -42.15 2.88
CA VAL A 302 29.74 -42.50 3.47
C VAL A 302 28.82 -41.30 3.77
N GLY A 303 27.53 -41.25 3.43
CA GLY A 303 26.55 -42.20 2.93
C GLY A 303 25.18 -41.65 3.35
N GLY A 304 24.25 -41.52 2.41
CA GLY A 304 22.94 -40.88 2.65
C GLY A 304 21.97 -41.75 3.45
N ALA A 305 20.98 -41.08 4.06
CA ALA A 305 19.76 -41.72 4.53
C ALA A 305 18.56 -40.80 4.25
N ARG A 306 17.70 -41.27 3.34
CA ARG A 306 16.29 -40.86 3.20
C ARG A 306 15.48 -41.68 4.23
N ALA A 307 14.46 -41.09 4.82
CA ALA A 307 13.41 -41.84 5.51
C ALA A 307 12.06 -41.42 4.92
N ASP A 308 11.39 -42.42 4.36
CA ASP A 308 10.06 -42.39 3.76
C ASP A 308 9.03 -42.90 4.78
N ALA A 309 7.77 -42.58 4.51
CA ALA A 309 6.60 -42.79 5.34
C ALA A 309 6.23 -44.28 5.56
N GLY A 310 5.61 -44.56 6.70
CA GLY A 310 4.95 -45.82 7.02
C GLY A 310 3.59 -45.57 7.68
N ARG A 311 2.56 -46.17 7.09
CA ARG A 311 1.12 -46.14 7.43
C ARG A 311 0.79 -47.31 8.39
N GLU A 312 -0.49 -47.33 8.82
CA GLU A 312 -1.24 -48.37 9.59
C GLU A 312 -1.35 -48.06 11.09
N GLY A 313 -2.49 -48.13 11.78
CA GLY A 313 -3.83 -48.65 11.49
C GLY A 313 -4.33 -49.46 12.70
N GLY A 314 -5.51 -49.13 13.26
CA GLY A 314 -6.38 -50.11 13.95
C GLY A 314 -6.58 -50.05 15.48
N ALA A 315 -7.76 -49.54 15.85
CA ALA A 315 -8.82 -50.14 16.70
C ALA A 315 -8.65 -50.45 18.23
N GLY A 316 -9.72 -50.09 18.95
CA GLY A 316 -10.13 -50.61 20.28
C GLY A 316 -9.83 -49.66 21.44
N GLY A 317 -10.72 -49.29 22.35
CA GLY A 317 -12.11 -49.63 22.66
C GLY A 317 -12.46 -49.00 24.01
N GLU A 318 -13.75 -48.77 24.20
CA GLU A 318 -14.47 -48.73 25.50
C GLU A 318 -14.52 -47.48 26.39
N ARG A 319 -15.78 -47.02 26.47
CA ARG A 319 -16.49 -46.15 27.40
C ARG A 319 -16.12 -46.29 28.87
N LYS A 320 -16.16 -45.16 29.60
CA LYS A 320 -16.94 -45.03 30.85
C LYS A 320 -17.40 -43.58 31.06
N SER A 321 -18.71 -43.48 31.25
CA SER A 321 -19.52 -42.33 31.62
C SER A 321 -19.55 -42.16 33.13
N GLU A 322 -19.39 -40.93 33.63
CA GLU A 322 -20.03 -40.51 34.89
C GLU A 322 -20.46 -39.05 34.75
N GLY A 323 -21.77 -38.83 34.69
CA GLY A 323 -22.39 -37.57 35.03
C GLY A 323 -22.85 -37.62 36.48
N CYS A 324 -22.82 -36.48 37.17
CA CYS A 324 -23.67 -36.27 38.33
C CYS A 324 -24.17 -34.81 38.36
N SER A 325 -25.49 -34.72 38.33
CA SER A 325 -26.35 -33.55 38.45
C SER A 325 -26.33 -32.94 39.85
N GLY A 326 -26.58 -31.62 39.98
CA GLY A 326 -27.06 -31.07 41.26
C GLY A 326 -27.12 -29.55 41.42
N ARG A 327 -28.25 -28.96 41.04
CA ARG A 327 -29.01 -27.89 41.72
C ARG A 327 -28.39 -26.49 41.95
N SER A 328 -29.02 -25.53 41.25
CA SER A 328 -29.64 -24.29 41.75
C SER A 328 -29.19 -23.70 43.10
N GLY A 329 -28.63 -22.49 43.03
CA GLY A 329 -28.55 -21.54 44.14
C GLY A 329 -28.28 -20.14 43.58
N GLY A 330 -29.35 -19.37 43.37
CA GLY A 330 -29.24 -17.95 43.05
C GLY A 330 -28.85 -17.17 44.28
N LEU A 331 -27.79 -16.36 44.18
CA LEU A 331 -27.53 -15.23 45.06
C LEU A 331 -26.98 -14.09 44.20
N GLY A 332 -27.70 -12.96 44.24
CA GLY A 332 -27.34 -11.73 43.56
C GLY A 332 -25.98 -11.23 44.04
N GLY A 333 -25.01 -11.23 43.14
CA GLY A 333 -23.77 -10.48 43.28
C GLY A 333 -23.94 -9.15 42.55
N ALA A 334 -24.01 -8.07 43.31
CA ALA A 334 -23.97 -6.70 42.80
C ALA A 334 -22.92 -6.59 41.70
N GLY A 335 -23.36 -6.12 40.53
CA GLY A 335 -22.49 -5.88 39.38
C GLY A 335 -21.29 -5.06 39.81
N HIS A 336 -20.14 -5.72 39.86
CA HIS A 336 -18.85 -5.07 39.92
C HIS A 336 -18.74 -4.29 38.60
N ARG A 337 -19.23 -3.04 38.59
CA ARG A 337 -18.82 -2.04 37.62
C ARG A 337 -17.32 -1.93 37.82
N GLY A 338 -16.56 -2.73 37.06
CA GLY A 338 -15.12 -2.69 37.05
C GLY A 338 -14.74 -1.22 36.92
N SER A 339 -13.97 -0.73 37.90
CA SER A 339 -13.47 0.63 37.86
C SER A 339 -12.87 0.84 36.47
N ARG A 340 -13.39 1.82 35.72
CA ARG A 340 -12.75 2.33 34.52
C ARG A 340 -11.41 2.89 35.00
N GLY A 341 -10.40 2.02 35.12
CA GLY A 341 -9.04 2.44 35.38
C GLY A 341 -8.72 3.45 34.29
N SER A 342 -8.31 4.65 34.70
CA SER A 342 -8.02 5.76 33.79
C SER A 342 -6.96 5.29 32.79
N ARG A 343 -7.39 4.79 31.62
CA ARG A 343 -6.45 4.45 30.56
C ARG A 343 -5.79 5.76 30.16
N GLY A 344 -4.46 5.78 30.15
CA GLY A 344 -3.73 6.96 29.71
C GLY A 344 -4.20 7.37 28.30
N GLN A 345 -4.17 8.67 28.00
CA GLN A 345 -4.56 9.18 26.69
C GLN A 345 -3.85 8.40 25.57
N PRO A 346 -4.52 8.06 24.45
CA PRO A 346 -3.90 7.32 23.37
C PRO A 346 -2.66 8.05 22.84
N LEU A 347 -1.67 7.29 22.41
CA LEU A 347 -0.48 7.80 21.74
C LEU A 347 -0.52 7.37 20.27
N PHE A 348 -0.43 8.34 19.37
CA PHE A 348 -0.39 8.11 17.93
C PHE A 348 1.07 8.07 17.47
N LEU A 349 1.46 6.98 16.82
CA LEU A 349 2.81 6.76 16.32
C LEU A 349 2.78 6.67 14.80
N VAL A 350 3.63 7.45 14.14
CA VAL A 350 3.78 7.41 12.68
C VAL A 350 5.19 6.94 12.33
N ALA A 351 5.29 5.73 11.79
CA ALA A 351 6.54 5.16 11.29
C ALA A 351 6.69 5.44 9.79
N GLY A 352 7.75 6.19 9.44
CA GLY A 352 8.10 6.55 8.09
C GLY A 352 8.65 7.98 7.97
N GLU A 353 9.28 8.25 6.83
CA GLU A 353 9.86 9.56 6.48
C GLU A 353 9.19 10.18 5.27
N GLY A 354 9.37 11.49 5.07
CA GLY A 354 8.89 12.14 3.87
C GLY A 354 8.89 13.67 3.90
N PRO A 355 8.57 14.30 2.76
CA PRO A 355 8.67 15.76 2.59
C PRO A 355 7.76 16.54 3.54
N LEU A 356 6.69 15.94 4.08
CA LEU A 356 5.81 16.61 5.03
C LEU A 356 6.30 16.56 6.48
N ARG A 357 7.46 15.94 6.79
CA ARG A 357 7.95 15.80 8.18
C ARG A 357 7.95 17.12 8.93
N ALA A 358 8.57 18.15 8.37
CA ALA A 358 8.71 19.45 9.03
C ALA A 358 7.36 20.12 9.31
N ALA A 359 6.46 20.10 8.32
CA ALA A 359 5.12 20.69 8.46
C ALA A 359 4.26 19.94 9.49
N LEU A 360 4.31 18.60 9.48
CA LEU A 360 3.61 17.77 10.47
C LEU A 360 4.16 17.99 11.88
N GLN A 361 5.49 18.03 12.04
CA GLN A 361 6.12 18.25 13.34
C GLN A 361 5.75 19.62 13.91
N ALA A 362 5.82 20.68 13.09
CA ALA A 362 5.45 22.03 13.52
C ALA A 362 4.01 22.10 14.04
N ARG A 363 3.07 21.40 13.37
CA ARG A 363 1.68 21.31 13.80
C ARG A 363 1.53 20.52 15.11
N ILE A 364 2.19 19.37 15.22
CA ILE A 364 2.19 18.54 16.44
C ILE A 364 2.67 19.38 17.64
N ASP A 365 3.74 20.15 17.48
CA ASP A 365 4.32 20.97 18.54
C ASP A 365 3.41 22.15 18.92
N ALA A 366 2.87 22.85 17.91
CA ALA A 366 1.99 24.00 18.10
C ALA A 366 0.68 23.63 18.82
N GLU A 367 0.08 22.51 18.43
CA GLU A 367 -1.20 22.02 18.98
C GLU A 367 -1.00 21.06 20.18
N ARG A 368 0.24 20.75 20.56
CA ARG A 368 0.61 19.78 21.61
C ARG A 368 -0.09 18.43 21.44
N LEU A 369 -0.13 17.93 20.21
CA LEU A 369 -0.84 16.70 19.88
C LEU A 369 -0.10 15.47 20.44
N PRO A 370 -0.83 14.41 20.84
CA PRO A 370 -0.23 13.17 21.34
C PRO A 370 0.26 12.29 20.18
N VAL A 371 1.05 12.87 19.27
CA VAL A 371 1.56 12.21 18.07
C VAL A 371 3.09 12.23 18.07
N ARG A 372 3.72 11.12 17.68
CA ARG A 372 5.17 11.03 17.49
C ARG A 372 5.51 10.55 16.08
N LEU A 373 6.37 11.30 15.40
CA LEU A 373 6.95 10.91 14.12
C LEU A 373 8.24 10.12 14.36
N LEU A 374 8.18 8.79 14.19
CA LEU A 374 9.28 7.88 14.49
C LEU A 374 10.39 7.86 13.43
N GLY A 375 10.10 8.38 12.23
CA GLY A 375 11.00 8.27 11.08
C GLY A 375 11.09 6.85 10.53
N ASN A 376 12.15 6.55 9.77
CA ASN A 376 12.35 5.22 9.19
C ASN A 376 12.65 4.21 10.30
N ARG A 377 11.99 3.05 10.24
CA ARG A 377 12.09 1.97 11.22
C ARG A 377 12.23 0.64 10.51
N ASP A 378 13.12 -0.21 11.01
CA ASP A 378 13.34 -1.58 10.51
C ASP A 378 12.65 -2.64 11.39
N ASP A 379 12.13 -2.24 12.56
CA ASP A 379 11.47 -3.07 13.56
C ASP A 379 9.93 -2.97 13.47
N ILE A 380 9.40 -2.78 12.25
CA ILE A 380 7.96 -2.73 11.99
C ILE A 380 7.18 -3.91 12.63
N PRO A 381 7.68 -5.17 12.63
CA PRO A 381 7.02 -6.25 13.34
C PRO A 381 6.84 -6.00 14.85
N ASP A 382 7.84 -5.42 15.51
CA ASP A 382 7.81 -5.11 16.94
C ASP A 382 6.83 -3.97 17.21
N LEU A 383 6.79 -2.95 16.34
CA LEU A 383 5.81 -1.86 16.41
C LEU A 383 4.38 -2.38 16.21
N LEU A 384 4.15 -3.24 15.22
CA LEU A 384 2.86 -3.89 15.01
C LEU A 384 2.47 -4.70 16.25
N ALA A 385 3.38 -5.51 16.81
CA ALA A 385 3.13 -6.29 18.02
C ALA A 385 2.71 -5.40 19.21
N ALA A 386 3.37 -4.25 19.40
CA ALA A 386 3.05 -3.29 20.46
C ALA A 386 1.78 -2.45 20.20
N ALA A 387 1.36 -2.29 18.94
CA ALA A 387 0.20 -1.49 18.59
C ALA A 387 -1.12 -2.08 19.12
N THR A 388 -1.99 -1.20 19.64
CA THR A 388 -3.37 -1.51 20.01
C THR A 388 -4.26 -1.63 18.78
N MET A 389 -4.04 -0.74 17.80
CA MET A 389 -4.70 -0.74 16.50
C MET A 389 -3.84 -0.01 15.46
N VAL A 390 -4.20 -0.15 14.20
CA VAL A 390 -3.61 0.55 13.07
C VAL A 390 -4.64 1.48 12.44
N VAL A 391 -4.22 2.70 12.08
CA VAL A 391 -5.09 3.70 11.42
C VAL A 391 -4.51 4.10 10.07
N TRP A 392 -5.37 4.13 9.04
CA TRP A 392 -5.03 4.46 7.66
C TRP A 392 -5.90 5.60 7.12
N PRO A 393 -5.45 6.87 7.20
CA PRO A 393 -6.24 8.02 6.79
C PRO A 393 -6.01 8.45 5.34
N SER A 394 -5.58 7.53 4.48
CA SER A 394 -5.12 7.86 3.12
C SER A 394 -6.20 8.52 2.25
N ARG A 395 -5.76 9.41 1.37
CA ARG A 395 -6.63 10.09 0.40
C ARG A 395 -6.93 9.23 -0.83
N TRP A 396 -5.96 8.41 -1.22
CA TRP A 396 -6.05 7.44 -2.30
C TRP A 396 -5.04 6.33 -2.06
N GLU A 397 -5.35 5.07 -2.35
CA GLU A 397 -4.41 3.95 -2.25
C GLU A 397 -4.63 2.96 -3.39
N GLY A 398 -3.59 2.25 -3.80
CA GLY A 398 -3.75 0.99 -4.51
C GLY A 398 -4.12 -0.09 -3.49
N GLN A 399 -3.19 -1.02 -3.27
CA GLN A 399 -3.24 -1.96 -2.16
C GLN A 399 -2.01 -1.73 -1.27
N PRO A 400 -2.15 -1.05 -0.11
CA PRO A 400 -1.02 -0.70 0.73
C PRO A 400 -0.45 -1.94 1.43
N LEU A 401 0.80 -2.30 1.11
CA LEU A 401 1.45 -3.50 1.65
C LEU A 401 1.51 -3.51 3.19
N SER A 402 1.74 -2.35 3.81
CA SER A 402 1.79 -2.25 5.27
C SER A 402 0.43 -2.42 5.95
N LEU A 403 -0.66 -2.25 5.20
CA LEU A 403 -1.98 -2.62 5.68
C LEU A 403 -2.19 -4.15 5.62
N SER A 404 -1.68 -4.80 4.57
CA SER A 404 -1.62 -6.27 4.52
C SER A 404 -0.82 -6.84 5.68
N GLU A 405 0.34 -6.25 6.02
CA GLU A 405 1.14 -6.63 7.20
C GLU A 405 0.35 -6.51 8.50
N ALA A 406 -0.43 -5.43 8.67
CA ALA A 406 -1.27 -5.23 9.84
C ALA A 406 -2.39 -6.28 9.94
N LEU A 407 -3.02 -6.65 8.82
CA LEU A 407 -4.02 -7.71 8.76
C LEU A 407 -3.39 -9.07 9.11
N THR A 408 -2.26 -9.42 8.49
CA THR A 408 -1.50 -10.65 8.82
C THR A 408 -1.04 -10.68 10.28
N ALA A 409 -0.74 -9.52 10.88
CA ALA A 409 -0.40 -9.38 12.30
C ALA A 409 -1.63 -9.47 13.23
N GLY A 410 -2.84 -9.63 12.69
CA GLY A 410 -4.08 -9.67 13.46
C GLY A 410 -4.41 -8.36 14.16
N LYS A 411 -3.98 -7.22 13.61
CA LYS A 411 -4.19 -5.91 14.23
C LYS A 411 -5.55 -5.34 13.81
N PRO A 412 -6.37 -4.83 14.75
CA PRO A 412 -7.55 -4.04 14.41
C PRO A 412 -7.16 -2.86 13.51
N VAL A 413 -7.90 -2.66 12.43
CA VAL A 413 -7.64 -1.59 11.45
C VAL A 413 -8.85 -0.66 11.38
N VAL A 414 -8.59 0.64 11.42
CA VAL A 414 -9.52 1.69 10.97
C VAL A 414 -8.92 2.35 9.72
N ALA A 415 -9.64 2.39 8.61
CA ALA A 415 -9.12 2.95 7.37
C ALA A 415 -10.18 3.72 6.56
N THR A 416 -9.74 4.70 5.80
CA THR A 416 -10.58 5.36 4.79
C THR A 416 -10.93 4.39 3.66
N ALA A 417 -12.20 4.38 3.24
CA ALA A 417 -12.72 3.57 2.14
C ALA A 417 -12.34 4.17 0.77
N VAL A 418 -11.06 4.14 0.43
CA VAL A 418 -10.52 4.65 -0.84
C VAL A 418 -9.73 3.59 -1.58
N GLY A 419 -9.80 3.66 -2.92
CA GLY A 419 -8.99 2.82 -3.79
C GLY A 419 -9.16 1.32 -3.52
N GLY A 420 -8.06 0.58 -3.38
CA GLY A 420 -8.08 -0.87 -3.12
C GLY A 420 -8.25 -1.26 -1.64
N ILE A 421 -8.38 -0.30 -0.70
CA ILE A 421 -8.54 -0.61 0.73
C ILE A 421 -9.80 -1.45 1.01
N PRO A 422 -11.00 -1.13 0.49
CA PRO A 422 -12.20 -1.91 0.79
C PRO A 422 -12.09 -3.38 0.37
N GLU A 423 -11.50 -3.65 -0.80
CA GLU A 423 -11.27 -5.01 -1.30
C GLU A 423 -10.21 -5.75 -0.47
N LEU A 424 -9.13 -5.05 -0.09
CA LEU A 424 -8.08 -5.61 0.75
C LEU A 424 -8.63 -6.01 2.14
N MET A 425 -9.43 -5.14 2.76
CA MET A 425 -9.91 -5.35 4.13
C MET A 425 -11.15 -6.23 4.23
N GLY A 426 -12.06 -6.21 3.24
CA GLY A 426 -13.37 -6.84 3.40
C GLY A 426 -14.10 -6.30 4.63
N ASP A 427 -14.66 -7.19 5.45
CA ASP A 427 -15.33 -6.88 6.73
C ASP A 427 -14.37 -6.86 7.95
N ALA A 428 -13.07 -7.08 7.72
CA ALA A 428 -12.09 -7.37 8.76
C ALA A 428 -11.69 -6.17 9.64
N GLY A 429 -12.00 -4.95 9.21
CA GLY A 429 -11.75 -3.73 9.96
C GLY A 429 -12.90 -2.72 9.86
N VAL A 430 -12.65 -1.48 10.27
CA VAL A 430 -13.63 -0.39 10.21
C VAL A 430 -13.28 0.52 9.03
N LEU A 431 -14.15 0.53 8.02
CA LEU A 431 -14.04 1.41 6.86
C LEU A 431 -14.85 2.68 7.10
N VAL A 432 -14.22 3.84 6.92
CA VAL A 432 -14.85 5.16 7.06
C VAL A 432 -14.78 5.94 5.75
N PRO A 433 -15.76 6.80 5.42
CA PRO A 433 -15.65 7.67 4.26
C PRO A 433 -14.41 8.56 4.33
N TYR A 434 -13.79 8.82 3.18
CA TYR A 434 -12.69 9.80 3.12
C TYR A 434 -13.20 11.21 3.42
N GLY A 435 -12.43 11.96 4.22
CA GLY A 435 -12.78 13.30 4.70
C GLY A 435 -13.64 13.31 5.96
N ASP A 436 -14.14 12.16 6.41
CA ASP A 436 -14.95 12.04 7.64
C ASP A 436 -14.07 11.80 8.87
N VAL A 437 -13.50 12.90 9.38
CA VAL A 437 -12.64 12.91 10.57
C VAL A 437 -13.39 12.38 11.80
N GLU A 438 -14.67 12.73 11.96
CA GLU A 438 -15.44 12.33 13.14
C GLU A 438 -15.78 10.84 13.12
N ALA A 439 -16.13 10.26 11.96
CA ALA A 439 -16.31 8.82 11.85
C ALA A 439 -15.02 8.05 12.17
N MET A 440 -13.87 8.52 11.67
CA MET A 440 -12.58 7.90 12.01
C MET A 440 -12.28 8.01 13.51
N ARG A 441 -12.52 9.18 14.11
CA ARG A 441 -12.31 9.40 15.54
C ARG A 441 -13.24 8.53 16.39
N ALA A 442 -14.51 8.42 16.01
CA ALA A 442 -15.47 7.56 16.70
C ALA A 442 -15.02 6.09 16.67
N ALA A 443 -14.59 5.59 15.51
CA ALA A 443 -14.06 4.23 15.38
C ALA A 443 -12.80 3.99 16.22
N VAL A 444 -11.87 4.96 16.26
CA VAL A 444 -10.66 4.87 17.11
C VAL A 444 -11.05 4.83 18.59
N ARG A 445 -11.97 5.70 19.03
CA ARG A 445 -12.44 5.73 20.43
C ARG A 445 -13.16 4.45 20.81
N GLU A 446 -14.05 3.95 19.97
CA GLU A 446 -14.75 2.68 20.19
C GLU A 446 -13.75 1.54 20.41
N LEU A 447 -12.74 1.41 19.54
CA LEU A 447 -11.72 0.39 19.68
C LEU A 447 -10.79 0.60 20.89
N ILE A 448 -10.64 1.82 21.39
CA ILE A 448 -9.94 2.10 22.66
C ILE A 448 -10.80 1.64 23.83
N ASP A 449 -12.08 1.99 23.84
CA ASP A 449 -12.99 1.88 24.98
C ASP A 449 -13.58 0.47 25.13
N ASP A 450 -13.79 -0.26 24.03
CA ASP A 450 -14.37 -1.60 23.99
C ASP A 450 -13.30 -2.67 23.64
N PRO A 451 -12.77 -3.40 24.65
CA PRO A 451 -11.85 -4.52 24.41
C PRO A 451 -12.47 -5.71 23.69
N ALA A 452 -13.80 -5.91 23.78
CA ALA A 452 -14.46 -7.02 23.11
C ALA A 452 -14.59 -6.75 21.62
N GLU A 453 -15.00 -5.53 21.24
CA GLU A 453 -14.96 -5.04 19.86
C GLU A 453 -13.54 -5.17 19.28
N ARG A 454 -12.54 -4.65 20.00
CA ARG A 454 -11.14 -4.70 19.59
C ARG A 454 -10.66 -6.13 19.34
N ARG A 455 -10.99 -7.09 20.22
CA ARG A 455 -10.66 -8.51 20.02
C ARG A 455 -11.37 -9.11 18.81
N ARG A 456 -12.65 -8.77 18.59
CA ARG A 456 -13.40 -9.26 17.43
C ARG A 456 -12.77 -8.79 16.12
N ARG A 457 -12.39 -7.50 16.05
CA ARG A 457 -11.68 -6.94 14.88
C ARG A 457 -10.30 -7.54 14.69
N ALA A 458 -9.54 -7.76 15.77
CA ALA A 458 -8.24 -8.43 15.69
C ALA A 458 -8.36 -9.86 15.09
N GLN A 459 -9.36 -10.63 15.51
CA GLN A 459 -9.60 -11.97 14.98
C GLN A 459 -10.04 -11.93 13.51
N ALA A 460 -10.88 -10.97 13.12
CA ALA A 460 -11.28 -10.79 11.74
C ALA A 460 -10.09 -10.39 10.85
N ALA A 461 -9.25 -9.46 11.32
CA ALA A 461 -8.00 -9.09 10.67
C ALA A 461 -7.08 -10.29 10.46
N ALA A 462 -6.88 -11.13 11.49
CA ALA A 462 -6.03 -12.32 11.38
C ALA A 462 -6.58 -13.35 10.36
N ARG A 463 -7.91 -13.59 10.34
CA ARG A 463 -8.53 -14.45 9.33
C ARG A 463 -8.31 -13.89 7.93
N ARG A 464 -8.60 -12.61 7.73
CA ARG A 464 -8.39 -11.96 6.43
C ARG A 464 -6.92 -12.00 6.01
N GLY A 465 -6.00 -11.73 6.93
CA GLY A 465 -4.56 -11.77 6.70
C GLY A 465 -4.04 -13.14 6.27
N ALA A 466 -4.68 -14.23 6.73
CA ALA A 466 -4.35 -15.60 6.32
C ALA A 466 -4.90 -15.98 4.93
N GLU A 467 -5.90 -15.24 4.43
CA GLU A 467 -6.48 -15.40 3.10
C GLU A 467 -5.82 -14.51 2.04
N LEU A 468 -4.93 -13.60 2.44
CA LEU A 468 -4.25 -12.72 1.50
C LEU A 468 -3.30 -13.54 0.60
N PRO A 469 -3.24 -13.18 -0.71
CA PRO A 469 -2.44 -13.92 -1.67
C PRO A 469 -0.96 -13.83 -1.33
N ASP A 470 -0.22 -14.89 -1.66
CA ASP A 470 1.23 -14.94 -1.51
C ASP A 470 1.96 -14.73 -2.85
N ALA A 471 3.29 -14.80 -2.80
CA ALA A 471 4.14 -14.67 -3.99
C ALA A 471 3.84 -15.72 -5.07
N ALA A 472 3.48 -16.95 -4.69
CA ALA A 472 3.12 -17.99 -5.64
C ALA A 472 1.77 -17.66 -6.33
N ASP A 473 0.78 -17.19 -5.58
CA ASP A 473 -0.51 -16.75 -6.13
C ASP A 473 -0.34 -15.60 -7.13
N ALA A 474 0.53 -14.64 -6.81
CA ALA A 474 0.82 -13.53 -7.72
C ALA A 474 1.46 -14.00 -9.04
N VAL A 475 2.36 -15.00 -8.98
CA VAL A 475 2.99 -15.59 -10.18
C VAL A 475 1.95 -16.34 -11.02
N GLU A 476 1.10 -17.16 -10.39
CA GLU A 476 0.02 -17.88 -11.09
C GLU A 476 -0.98 -16.92 -11.73
N ALA A 477 -1.37 -15.86 -11.03
CA ALA A 477 -2.28 -14.84 -11.56
C ALA A 477 -1.70 -14.14 -12.79
N VAL A 478 -0.40 -13.82 -12.77
CA VAL A 478 0.28 -13.20 -13.91
C VAL A 478 0.38 -14.19 -15.08
N LEU A 479 0.69 -15.46 -14.84
CA LEU A 479 0.70 -16.50 -15.87
C LEU A 479 -0.69 -16.69 -16.50
N ALA A 480 -1.76 -16.68 -15.70
CA ALA A 480 -3.13 -16.74 -16.18
C ALA A 480 -3.55 -15.48 -16.95
N ALA A 481 -2.90 -14.35 -16.69
CA ALA A 481 -3.06 -13.11 -17.45
C ALA A 481 -2.24 -13.10 -18.75
N TYR A 482 -1.30 -14.01 -18.97
CA TYR A 482 -0.63 -14.13 -20.26
C TYR A 482 -1.50 -14.89 -21.26
N PRO A 483 -1.51 -14.48 -22.54
CA PRO A 483 -2.18 -15.26 -23.56
C PRO A 483 -1.50 -16.62 -23.71
N ALA A 484 -2.30 -17.64 -24.05
CA ALA A 484 -1.76 -18.94 -24.37
C ALA A 484 -0.70 -18.81 -25.48
N PRO A 485 0.45 -19.50 -25.39
CA PRO A 485 1.45 -19.44 -26.44
C PRO A 485 0.81 -19.86 -27.77
N PRO A 486 1.12 -19.19 -28.88
CA PRO A 486 0.57 -19.55 -30.17
C PRO A 486 0.99 -20.98 -30.53
N GLY A 487 0.04 -21.91 -30.43
CA GLY A 487 0.02 -23.24 -31.07
C GLY A 487 1.31 -24.07 -30.97
N GLY A 488 1.44 -24.87 -29.90
CA GLY A 488 2.01 -26.20 -30.05
C GLY A 488 1.04 -27.04 -30.87
N GLY A 489 1.24 -27.09 -32.19
CA GLY A 489 0.51 -28.02 -33.05
C GLY A 489 0.59 -29.43 -32.46
N LYS A 490 -0.56 -30.12 -32.41
CA LYS A 490 -0.65 -31.54 -32.08
C LYS A 490 0.47 -32.27 -32.81
N LYS A 491 1.39 -32.88 -32.05
CA LYS A 491 2.20 -33.98 -32.56
C LYS A 491 1.39 -35.25 -32.47
#